data_AF-A0A1Q9NG86-F1
#
_entry.id   AF-A0A1Q9NG86-F1
#
_cell.length_a   1.000
_cell.length_b   1.000
_cell.length_c   1.000
_cell.angle_alpha   90.00
_cell.angle_beta   90.00
_cell.angle_gamma   90.00
#
_symmetry.space_group_name_H-M   'P 1'
#
loop_
_entity.id
_entity.type
_entity.pdbx_description
1 polymer ?
#
loop_
_entity_poly.entity_id
_entity_poly.type
_entity_poly.pdbx_seq_one_letter_code
_entity_poly.pdbx_strand_id
1 'polypeptide(L)'
;SGGLFGVTTQVTLKLIREPQEIVSIFVFCKTMEQVYSVIRVCQKNRESKSNPIAMAVEFLDLRAIKIMHEADNTLSLDNVALLIIEQDAESQDEMEEAIMYWIDLFEKYGIEETKVAQTSKEIEIFKKLRHMIPERINSMVKQNNQPKIGTDFSVPPQYLEEFFQLAKNYGEEFEKYQNNNIPMQNRIGYAIWAHAGDTHIHLNLIPRDEIETNYAKTLFLKFIKKTVELGGSIAAEHGLGKKKFDGKAALYYQYGQEGLDQIKAMKLAIDKFDLLNRGNLIG
;
A
#
# COMPACT_ATOMS: atom_id res chain seq x y z
N SER A 1 -12.01 -11.52 -11.53
CA SER A 1 -12.15 -12.09 -12.89
C SER A 1 -11.26 -11.40 -13.92
N GLY A 2 -11.01 -10.08 -13.82
CA GLY A 2 -10.18 -9.37 -14.80
C GLY A 2 -10.69 -9.51 -16.24
N GLY A 3 -11.99 -9.63 -16.45
CA GLY A 3 -12.61 -9.84 -17.77
C GLY A 3 -12.41 -11.22 -18.39
N LEU A 4 -11.86 -12.20 -17.66
CA LEU A 4 -11.63 -13.55 -18.20
C LEU A 4 -12.90 -14.38 -18.41
N PHE A 5 -13.93 -14.14 -17.60
CA PHE A 5 -15.11 -15.01 -17.51
C PHE A 5 -16.40 -14.34 -18.00
N GLY A 6 -16.31 -13.13 -18.55
CA GLY A 6 -17.47 -12.38 -19.02
C GLY A 6 -17.28 -10.88 -18.93
N VAL A 7 -18.32 -10.16 -19.37
CA VAL A 7 -18.44 -8.70 -19.26
C VAL A 7 -19.52 -8.39 -18.24
N THR A 8 -19.15 -7.71 -17.16
CA THR A 8 -20.12 -7.23 -16.17
C THR A 8 -20.93 -6.09 -16.78
N THR A 9 -22.24 -6.27 -16.93
CA THR A 9 -23.15 -5.25 -17.49
C THR A 9 -23.92 -4.48 -16.43
N GLN A 10 -24.14 -5.09 -15.27
CA GLN A 10 -24.87 -4.50 -14.14
C GLN A 10 -24.30 -5.02 -12.82
N VAL A 11 -24.34 -4.17 -11.79
CA VAL A 11 -23.97 -4.51 -10.40
C VAL A 11 -25.05 -3.99 -9.46
N THR A 12 -25.40 -4.77 -8.44
CA THR A 12 -26.22 -4.31 -7.32
C THR A 12 -25.32 -4.20 -6.10
N LEU A 13 -25.26 -3.02 -5.50
CA LEU A 13 -24.34 -2.71 -4.39
C LEU A 13 -25.14 -2.49 -3.10
N LYS A 14 -24.58 -2.97 -1.98
CA LYS A 14 -25.09 -2.62 -0.65
C LYS A 14 -24.51 -1.27 -0.25
N LEU A 15 -25.38 -0.31 0.07
CA LEU A 15 -24.96 0.99 0.58
C LEU A 15 -24.74 0.92 2.09
N ILE A 16 -23.77 1.68 2.57
CA ILE A 16 -23.59 2.00 3.98
C ILE A 16 -24.21 3.37 4.27
N ARG A 17 -24.42 3.68 5.55
CA ARG A 17 -24.86 5.00 5.96
C ARG A 17 -23.75 6.01 5.67
N GLU A 18 -24.14 7.20 5.25
CA GLU A 18 -23.20 8.33 5.13
C GLU A 18 -22.78 8.76 6.55
N PRO A 19 -21.47 8.77 6.86
CA PRO A 19 -21.00 9.23 8.17
C PRO A 19 -21.33 10.71 8.36
N GLN A 20 -21.72 11.10 9.58
CA GLN A 20 -22.06 12.50 9.87
C GLN A 20 -20.79 13.35 10.00
N GLU A 21 -19.78 12.80 10.67
CA GLU A 21 -18.51 13.45 10.91
C GLU A 21 -17.37 12.56 10.40
N ILE A 22 -16.34 13.17 9.81
CA ILE A 22 -15.10 12.51 9.40
C ILE A 22 -13.93 13.40 9.77
N VAL A 23 -12.91 12.82 10.40
CA VAL A 23 -11.63 13.48 10.63
C VAL A 23 -10.48 12.65 10.08
N SER A 24 -9.41 13.34 9.66
CA SER A 24 -8.15 12.70 9.31
C SER A 24 -7.09 13.07 10.35
N ILE A 25 -6.52 12.06 10.99
CA ILE A 25 -5.47 12.21 12.00
C ILE A 25 -4.13 11.79 11.38
N PHE A 26 -3.19 12.74 11.32
CA PHE A 26 -1.84 12.56 10.82
C PHE A 26 -0.93 12.31 11.99
N VAL A 27 -0.27 11.16 12.02
CA VAL A 27 0.52 10.68 13.15
C VAL A 27 1.96 10.51 12.69
N PHE A 28 2.83 11.40 13.15
CA PHE A 28 4.22 11.43 12.72
C PHE A 28 5.06 10.56 13.68
N CYS A 29 5.58 9.44 13.16
CA CYS A 29 6.25 8.44 13.96
C CYS A 29 7.77 8.57 13.83
N LYS A 30 8.47 8.67 14.96
CA LYS A 30 9.94 8.68 15.07
C LYS A 30 10.54 7.27 15.03
N THR A 31 9.75 6.23 15.33
CA THR A 31 10.21 4.83 15.26
C THR A 31 9.18 3.91 14.59
N MET A 32 9.64 2.79 14.05
CA MET A 32 8.72 1.77 13.51
C MET A 32 7.90 1.07 14.61
N GLU A 33 8.36 1.05 15.86
CA GLU A 33 7.57 0.47 16.96
C GLU A 33 6.31 1.30 17.24
N GLN A 34 6.41 2.63 17.13
CA GLN A 34 5.24 3.52 17.20
C GLN A 34 4.24 3.20 16.08
N VAL A 35 4.74 3.02 14.85
CA VAL A 35 3.93 2.64 13.69
C VAL A 35 3.17 1.34 13.96
N TYR A 36 3.89 0.28 14.36
CA TYR A 36 3.29 -1.03 14.60
C TYR A 36 2.31 -1.02 15.77
N SER A 37 2.62 -0.29 16.84
CA SER A 37 1.74 -0.15 18.01
C SER A 37 0.39 0.45 17.63
N VAL A 38 0.38 1.53 16.84
CA VAL A 38 -0.86 2.17 16.38
C VAL A 38 -1.65 1.27 15.43
N ILE A 39 -1.00 0.66 14.44
CA ILE A 39 -1.68 -0.24 13.48
C ILE A 39 -2.31 -1.43 14.21
N ARG A 40 -1.59 -2.04 15.16
CA ARG A 40 -2.11 -3.17 15.96
C ARG A 40 -3.38 -2.79 16.73
N VAL A 41 -3.41 -1.61 17.32
CA VAL A 41 -4.60 -1.13 18.04
C VAL A 41 -5.76 -0.94 17.08
N CYS A 42 -5.54 -0.35 15.91
CA CYS A 42 -6.57 -0.23 14.89
C CYS A 42 -7.11 -1.58 14.43
N GLN A 43 -6.22 -2.55 14.15
CA GLN A 43 -6.59 -3.92 13.77
C GLN A 43 -7.39 -4.62 14.87
N LYS A 44 -6.94 -4.50 16.12
CA LYS A 44 -7.63 -5.07 17.29
C LYS A 44 -9.01 -4.45 17.50
N ASN A 45 -9.15 -3.12 17.39
CA ASN A 45 -10.43 -2.43 17.53
C ASN A 45 -11.41 -2.90 16.45
N ARG A 46 -10.94 -3.03 15.19
CA ARG A 46 -11.73 -3.56 14.07
C ARG A 46 -12.17 -5.01 14.31
N GLU A 47 -11.27 -5.89 14.73
CA GLU A 47 -11.57 -7.31 14.99
C GLU A 47 -12.56 -7.48 16.15
N SER A 48 -12.34 -6.76 17.25
CA SER A 48 -13.19 -6.82 18.46
C SER A 48 -14.46 -5.98 18.37
N LYS A 49 -14.62 -5.18 17.30
CA LYS A 49 -15.67 -4.16 17.15
C LYS A 49 -15.73 -3.19 18.34
N SER A 50 -14.56 -2.83 18.85
CA SER A 50 -14.42 -1.85 19.93
C SER A 50 -14.22 -0.46 19.32
N ASN A 51 -15.04 0.50 19.74
CA ASN A 51 -14.86 1.88 19.34
C ASN A 51 -13.60 2.49 20.00
N PRO A 52 -12.93 3.45 19.32
CA PRO A 52 -13.19 3.87 17.95
C PRO A 52 -12.64 2.86 16.92
N ILE A 53 -13.39 2.67 15.83
CA ILE A 53 -12.98 1.83 14.68
C ILE A 53 -12.55 2.77 13.55
N ALA A 54 -11.25 2.74 13.21
CA ALA A 54 -10.74 3.53 12.09
C ALA A 54 -11.27 3.01 10.74
N MET A 55 -11.79 3.92 9.91
CA MET A 55 -12.22 3.64 8.54
C MET A 55 -11.04 3.21 7.68
N ALA A 56 -9.95 3.98 7.73
CA ALA A 56 -8.73 3.75 6.99
C ALA A 56 -7.51 4.01 7.87
N VAL A 57 -6.45 3.23 7.63
CA VAL A 57 -5.14 3.44 8.25
C VAL A 57 -4.11 3.31 7.14
N GLU A 58 -3.60 4.44 6.67
CA GLU A 58 -2.55 4.52 5.67
C GLU A 58 -1.18 4.62 6.35
N PHE A 59 -0.16 4.08 5.70
CA PHE A 59 1.24 4.30 6.05
C PHE A 59 2.00 4.92 4.88
N LEU A 60 2.90 5.83 5.20
CA LEU A 60 3.85 6.46 4.29
C LEU A 60 5.24 6.39 4.92
N ASP A 61 6.22 5.87 4.18
CA ASP A 61 7.61 5.82 4.64
C ASP A 61 8.34 7.16 4.54
N LEU A 62 9.56 7.22 5.08
CA LEU A 62 10.43 8.38 4.98
C LEU A 62 10.63 8.89 3.53
N ARG A 63 10.63 8.03 2.51
CA ARG A 63 10.78 8.50 1.12
C ARG A 63 9.52 9.21 0.62
N ALA A 64 8.34 8.70 0.97
CA ALA A 64 7.09 9.42 0.75
C ALA A 64 7.05 10.76 1.49
N ILE A 65 7.51 10.81 2.74
CA ILE A 65 7.63 12.07 3.50
C ILE A 65 8.59 13.05 2.81
N LYS A 66 9.74 12.59 2.32
CA LYS A 66 10.67 13.45 1.55
C LYS A 66 10.02 14.06 0.31
N ILE A 67 9.18 13.31 -0.41
CA ILE A 67 8.42 13.84 -1.54
C ILE A 67 7.46 14.93 -1.09
N MET A 68 6.72 14.70 0.00
CA MET A 68 5.80 15.70 0.55
C MET A 68 6.56 16.93 1.05
N HIS A 69 7.74 16.75 1.66
CA HIS A 69 8.59 17.82 2.17
C HIS A 69 9.11 18.77 1.07
N GLU A 70 9.34 18.26 -0.15
CA GLU A 70 9.68 19.12 -1.30
C GLU A 70 8.57 20.15 -1.61
N ALA A 71 7.32 19.82 -1.27
CA ALA A 71 6.16 20.68 -1.49
C ALA A 71 5.82 21.54 -0.26
N ASP A 72 6.00 20.96 0.93
CA ASP A 72 5.73 21.60 2.21
C ASP A 72 6.87 21.30 3.20
N ASN A 73 7.77 22.26 3.33
CA ASN A 73 8.96 22.14 4.17
C ASN A 73 8.66 22.17 5.69
N THR A 74 7.39 22.35 6.09
CA THR A 74 6.97 22.28 7.50
C THR A 74 6.87 20.84 8.00
N LEU A 75 6.86 19.85 7.11
CA LEU A 75 6.88 18.43 7.46
C LEU A 75 8.28 18.03 7.91
N SER A 76 8.44 17.60 9.16
CA SER A 76 9.76 17.18 9.67
C SER A 76 10.27 15.90 8.99
N LEU A 77 11.57 15.90 8.63
CA LEU A 77 12.28 14.73 8.10
C LEU A 77 12.89 13.84 9.20
N ASP A 78 12.71 14.20 10.47
CA ASP A 78 13.16 13.38 11.61
C ASP A 78 12.25 12.17 11.84
N ASN A 79 11.06 12.17 11.23
CA ASN A 79 10.09 11.09 11.30
C ASN A 79 10.46 9.96 10.33
N VAL A 80 10.40 8.71 10.80
CA VAL A 80 10.65 7.53 9.94
C VAL A 80 9.45 7.16 9.09
N ALA A 81 8.24 7.58 9.52
CA ALA A 81 6.99 7.29 8.85
C ALA A 81 5.88 8.27 9.27
N LEU A 82 4.83 8.33 8.45
CA LEU A 82 3.59 9.04 8.71
C LEU A 82 2.44 8.04 8.58
N LEU A 83 1.62 7.93 9.62
CA LEU A 83 0.33 7.26 9.54
C LEU A 83 -0.78 8.28 9.29
N ILE A 84 -1.77 7.89 8.49
CA ILE A 84 -3.01 8.67 8.30
C ILE A 84 -4.17 7.79 8.74
N ILE A 85 -4.87 8.22 9.78
CA ILE A 85 -6.04 7.52 10.32
C ILE A 85 -7.27 8.33 9.92
N GLU A 86 -8.18 7.73 9.16
CA GLU A 86 -9.51 8.30 8.93
C GLU A 86 -10.49 7.70 9.93
N GLN A 87 -11.17 8.57 10.68
CA GLN A 87 -12.16 8.20 11.68
C GLN A 87 -13.50 8.84 11.31
N ASP A 88 -14.55 8.05 11.26
CA ASP A 88 -15.93 8.53 11.23
C ASP A 88 -16.59 8.46 12.61
N ALA A 89 -17.68 9.23 12.76
CA ALA A 89 -18.58 9.13 13.89
C ALA A 89 -20.03 9.48 13.47
N GLU A 90 -20.99 9.02 14.26
CA GLU A 90 -22.42 9.29 14.05
C GLU A 90 -22.87 10.60 14.71
N SER A 91 -22.03 11.23 15.51
CA SER A 91 -22.26 12.54 16.11
C SER A 91 -20.94 13.26 16.42
N GLN A 92 -21.04 14.58 16.65
CA GLN A 92 -19.91 15.38 17.11
C GLN A 92 -19.37 14.90 18.48
N ASP A 93 -20.26 14.51 19.40
CA ASP A 93 -19.85 14.02 20.73
C ASP A 93 -19.04 12.71 20.61
N GLU A 94 -19.48 11.78 19.75
CA GLU A 94 -18.74 10.53 19.49
C GLU A 94 -17.39 10.82 18.80
N MET A 95 -17.34 11.81 17.91
CA MET A 95 -16.09 12.25 17.29
C MET A 95 -15.10 12.80 18.32
N GLU A 96 -15.56 13.61 19.27
CA GLU A 96 -14.74 14.15 20.35
C GLU A 96 -14.21 13.03 21.27
N GLU A 97 -15.04 12.05 21.63
CA GLU A 97 -14.62 10.86 22.38
C GLU A 97 -13.56 10.05 21.61
N ALA A 98 -13.74 9.86 20.30
CA ALA A 98 -12.79 9.15 19.46
C ALA A 98 -11.44 9.90 19.37
N ILE A 99 -11.46 11.22 19.20
CA ILE A 99 -10.25 12.05 19.16
C ILE A 99 -9.50 11.95 20.50
N MET A 100 -10.20 12.04 21.63
CA MET A 100 -9.58 11.90 22.96
C MET A 100 -8.94 10.52 23.15
N TYR A 101 -9.62 9.45 22.73
CA TYR A 101 -9.05 8.10 22.74
C TYR A 101 -7.75 8.03 21.93
N TRP A 102 -7.73 8.61 20.73
CA TRP A 102 -6.54 8.60 19.87
C TRP A 102 -5.39 9.41 20.49
N ILE A 103 -5.67 10.57 21.07
CA ILE A 103 -4.67 11.39 21.78
C ILE A 103 -4.04 10.60 22.93
N ASP A 104 -4.86 10.01 23.81
CA ASP A 104 -4.37 9.19 24.93
C ASP A 104 -3.51 8.01 24.45
N LEU A 105 -3.90 7.40 23.32
CA LEU A 105 -3.15 6.31 22.69
C LEU A 105 -1.78 6.78 22.18
N PHE A 106 -1.74 7.94 21.52
CA PHE A 106 -0.50 8.50 20.98
C PHE A 106 0.46 8.90 22.11
N GLU A 107 -0.04 9.55 23.17
CA GLU A 107 0.75 9.88 24.36
C GLU A 107 1.33 8.62 25.01
N LYS A 108 0.52 7.57 25.16
CA LYS A 108 0.96 6.28 25.71
C LYS A 108 2.11 5.65 24.93
N TYR A 109 2.16 5.84 23.60
CA TYR A 109 3.24 5.34 22.74
C TYR A 109 4.35 6.37 22.48
N GLY A 110 4.33 7.51 23.19
CA GLY A 110 5.34 8.57 23.07
C GLY A 110 5.34 9.26 21.71
N ILE A 111 4.19 9.31 21.05
CA ILE A 111 4.01 10.02 19.78
C ILE A 111 3.64 11.46 20.10
N GLU A 112 4.59 12.37 19.87
CA GLU A 112 4.47 13.79 20.24
C GLU A 112 3.90 14.66 19.11
N GLU A 113 4.12 14.26 17.85
CA GLU A 113 3.76 15.06 16.68
C GLU A 113 2.54 14.46 15.99
N THR A 114 1.39 15.11 16.15
CA THR A 114 0.14 14.76 15.47
C THR A 114 -0.53 16.01 14.89
N LYS A 115 -1.30 15.85 13.82
CA LYS A 115 -2.16 16.90 13.26
C LYS A 115 -3.55 16.32 13.01
N VAL A 116 -4.59 17.00 13.46
CA VAL A 116 -5.98 16.60 13.22
C VAL A 116 -6.58 17.57 12.21
N ALA A 117 -7.02 17.04 11.08
CA ALA A 117 -7.74 17.80 10.06
C ALA A 117 -9.24 17.53 10.21
N GLN A 118 -10.00 18.53 10.67
CA GLN A 118 -11.45 18.43 10.88
C GLN A 118 -12.22 19.17 9.80
N THR A 119 -11.66 20.25 9.25
CA THR A 119 -12.33 21.01 8.20
C THR A 119 -12.04 20.44 6.82
N SER A 120 -12.99 20.59 5.90
CA SER A 120 -12.81 20.15 4.50
C SER A 120 -11.55 20.76 3.85
N LYS A 121 -11.18 21.99 4.24
CA LYS A 121 -9.97 22.68 3.74
C LYS A 121 -8.68 22.02 4.23
N GLU A 122 -8.59 21.68 5.51
CA GLU A 122 -7.42 20.99 6.08
C GLU A 122 -7.27 19.59 5.48
N ILE A 123 -8.38 18.86 5.37
CA ILE A 123 -8.40 17.53 4.74
C ILE A 123 -7.93 17.63 3.28
N GLU A 124 -8.37 18.65 2.53
CA GLU A 124 -7.95 18.85 1.13
C GLU A 124 -6.45 19.11 0.99
N ILE A 125 -5.84 19.87 1.91
CA ILE A 125 -4.39 20.14 1.91
C ILE A 125 -3.61 18.82 2.01
N PHE A 126 -3.98 17.96 2.96
CA PHE A 126 -3.30 16.68 3.13
C PHE A 126 -3.59 15.69 2.00
N LYS A 127 -4.82 15.67 1.47
CA LYS A 127 -5.14 14.88 0.27
C LYS A 127 -4.26 15.28 -0.91
N LYS A 128 -4.04 16.59 -1.12
CA LYS A 128 -3.10 17.08 -2.13
C LYS A 128 -1.68 16.56 -1.88
N LEU A 129 -1.15 16.72 -0.67
CA LEU A 129 0.19 16.21 -0.33
C LEU A 129 0.30 14.68 -0.55
N ARG A 130 -0.71 13.91 -0.15
CA ARG A 130 -0.78 12.46 -0.37
C ARG A 130 -0.78 12.08 -1.84
N HIS A 131 -1.49 12.83 -2.69
CA HIS A 131 -1.54 12.62 -4.14
C HIS A 131 -0.25 13.01 -4.86
N MET A 132 0.55 13.92 -4.30
CA MET A 132 1.86 14.27 -4.86
C MET A 132 2.84 13.10 -4.88
N ILE A 133 2.70 12.13 -3.97
CA ILE A 133 3.58 10.94 -3.91
C ILE A 133 3.52 10.14 -5.23
N PRO A 134 2.36 9.60 -5.66
CA PRO A 134 2.29 8.88 -6.92
C PRO A 134 2.60 9.79 -8.13
N GLU A 135 2.23 11.07 -8.11
CA GLU A 135 2.55 12.01 -9.20
C GLU A 135 4.06 12.18 -9.39
N ARG A 136 4.81 12.43 -8.30
CA ARG A 136 6.26 12.58 -8.32
C ARG A 136 6.94 11.31 -8.82
N ILE A 137 6.51 10.16 -8.31
CA ILE A 137 7.05 8.86 -8.74
C ILE A 137 6.76 8.63 -10.22
N ASN A 138 5.55 8.90 -10.70
CA ASN A 138 5.21 8.74 -12.11
C ASN A 138 6.03 9.68 -13.01
N SER A 139 6.31 10.90 -12.54
CA SER A 139 7.21 11.83 -13.24
C SER A 139 8.63 11.26 -13.33
N MET A 140 9.18 10.69 -12.24
CA MET A 140 10.51 10.08 -12.23
C MET A 140 10.58 8.87 -13.18
N VAL A 141 9.58 8.01 -13.13
CA VAL A 141 9.42 6.83 -14.03
C VAL A 141 9.44 7.27 -15.50
N LYS A 142 8.71 8.34 -15.83
CA LYS A 142 8.70 8.91 -17.19
C LYS A 142 10.07 9.47 -17.60
N GLN A 143 10.76 10.17 -16.70
CA GLN A 143 12.09 10.73 -16.96
C GLN A 143 13.15 9.64 -17.16
N ASN A 144 13.07 8.55 -16.39
CA ASN A 144 13.97 7.41 -16.51
C ASN A 144 13.70 6.58 -17.78
N ASN A 145 12.54 6.76 -18.43
CA ASN A 145 12.09 5.91 -19.54
C ASN A 145 12.12 4.42 -19.19
N GLN A 146 11.81 4.09 -17.93
CA GLN A 146 11.76 2.73 -17.40
C GLN A 146 10.44 2.50 -16.66
N PRO A 147 9.93 1.26 -16.58
CA PRO A 147 8.74 0.96 -15.80
C PRO A 147 9.04 1.01 -14.29
N LYS A 148 8.06 1.51 -13.52
CA LYS A 148 8.02 1.29 -12.07
C LYS A 148 7.77 -0.19 -11.77
N ILE A 149 8.47 -0.75 -10.78
CA ILE A 149 8.21 -2.11 -10.29
C ILE A 149 7.55 -1.98 -8.91
N GLY A 150 6.21 -2.07 -8.89
CA GLY A 150 5.40 -1.85 -7.69
C GLY A 150 4.68 -3.10 -7.21
N THR A 151 4.61 -3.30 -5.89
CA THR A 151 3.85 -4.39 -5.26
C THR A 151 2.40 -3.99 -4.98
N ASP A 152 1.59 -5.02 -4.79
CA ASP A 152 0.18 -4.93 -4.44
C ASP A 152 -0.15 -6.14 -3.57
N PHE A 153 0.59 -6.26 -2.47
CA PHE A 153 0.75 -7.51 -1.72
C PHE A 153 0.21 -7.34 -0.31
N SER A 154 -0.54 -8.33 0.19
CA SER A 154 -1.04 -8.35 1.56
C SER A 154 -0.68 -9.65 2.26
N VAL A 155 -0.57 -9.62 3.58
CA VAL A 155 -0.38 -10.82 4.41
C VAL A 155 -1.32 -10.79 5.62
N PRO A 156 -1.58 -11.93 6.28
CA PRO A 156 -2.34 -11.95 7.52
C PRO A 156 -1.77 -11.00 8.60
N PRO A 157 -2.63 -10.35 9.44
CA PRO A 157 -2.20 -9.33 10.40
C PRO A 157 -1.08 -9.74 11.36
N GLN A 158 -0.98 -11.01 11.73
CA GLN A 158 0.09 -11.50 12.61
C GLN A 158 1.51 -11.33 12.02
N TYR A 159 1.63 -11.14 10.71
CA TYR A 159 2.91 -10.94 10.03
C TYR A 159 3.20 -9.46 9.71
N LEU A 160 2.45 -8.52 10.29
CA LEU A 160 2.60 -7.09 10.04
C LEU A 160 4.05 -6.61 10.10
N GLU A 161 4.74 -6.84 11.21
CA GLU A 161 6.11 -6.35 11.39
C GLU A 161 7.09 -6.98 10.40
N GLU A 162 7.04 -8.31 10.27
CA GLU A 162 7.91 -9.06 9.36
C GLU A 162 7.72 -8.56 7.92
N PHE A 163 6.49 -8.29 7.52
CA PHE A 163 6.18 -7.85 6.17
C PHE A 163 6.64 -6.43 5.86
N PHE A 164 6.48 -5.50 6.81
CA PHE A 164 7.04 -4.15 6.70
C PHE A 164 8.58 -4.16 6.66
N GLN A 165 9.21 -5.00 7.49
CA GLN A 165 10.66 -5.17 7.48
C GLN A 165 11.15 -5.74 6.14
N LEU A 166 10.46 -6.75 5.59
CA LEU A 166 10.78 -7.30 4.26
C LEU A 166 10.68 -6.24 3.16
N ALA A 167 9.59 -5.48 3.12
CA ALA A 167 9.40 -4.41 2.14
C ALA A 167 10.52 -3.37 2.22
N LYS A 168 10.83 -2.91 3.45
CA LYS A 168 11.92 -1.96 3.70
C LYS A 168 13.28 -2.52 3.26
N ASN A 169 13.60 -3.75 3.65
CA ASN A 169 14.88 -4.38 3.33
C ASN A 169 15.08 -4.51 1.80
N TYR A 170 14.05 -4.90 1.05
CA TYR A 170 14.14 -4.96 -0.41
C TYR A 170 14.29 -3.57 -1.05
N GLY A 171 13.60 -2.56 -0.52
CA GLY A 171 13.80 -1.17 -0.94
C GLY A 171 15.24 -0.71 -0.71
N GLU A 172 15.79 -0.91 0.49
CA GLU A 172 17.16 -0.52 0.85
C GLU A 172 18.22 -1.31 0.06
N GLU A 173 17.99 -2.61 -0.18
CA GLU A 173 18.83 -3.42 -1.07
C GLU A 173 18.87 -2.82 -2.48
N PHE A 174 17.72 -2.41 -3.02
CA PHE A 174 17.62 -1.78 -4.33
C PHE A 174 18.36 -0.44 -4.38
N GLU A 175 18.13 0.44 -3.41
CA GLU A 175 18.83 1.74 -3.33
C GLU A 175 20.35 1.57 -3.20
N LYS A 176 20.81 0.61 -2.38
CA LYS A 176 22.23 0.29 -2.26
C LYS A 176 22.82 -0.16 -3.59
N TYR A 177 22.11 -1.01 -4.33
CA TYR A 177 22.50 -1.42 -5.67
C TYR A 177 22.59 -0.22 -6.63
N GLN A 178 21.59 0.66 -6.64
CA GLN A 178 21.59 1.87 -7.46
C GLN A 178 22.78 2.78 -7.14
N ASN A 179 23.03 3.03 -5.85
CA ASN A 179 24.10 3.93 -5.40
C ASN A 179 25.51 3.42 -5.76
N ASN A 180 25.72 2.10 -5.78
CA ASN A 180 26.99 1.51 -6.21
C ASN A 180 27.27 1.67 -7.71
N ASN A 181 26.22 1.78 -8.54
CA ASN A 181 26.36 1.98 -9.98
C ASN A 181 26.48 3.48 -10.32
N ILE A 182 25.51 4.28 -9.87
CA ILE A 182 25.47 5.73 -10.07
C ILE A 182 24.99 6.36 -8.76
N PRO A 183 25.79 7.23 -8.10
CA PRO A 183 25.41 7.85 -6.83
C PRO A 183 24.04 8.53 -6.90
N MET A 184 23.23 8.33 -5.86
CA MET A 184 21.82 8.74 -5.92
C MET A 184 21.60 10.24 -5.83
N GLN A 185 22.55 11.03 -5.29
CA GLN A 185 22.48 12.52 -5.22
C GLN A 185 21.07 13.05 -4.84
N ASN A 186 20.49 12.51 -3.76
CA ASN A 186 19.13 12.83 -3.26
C ASN A 186 17.95 12.33 -4.10
N ARG A 187 18.17 11.48 -5.10
CA ARG A 187 17.08 10.75 -5.78
C ARG A 187 16.52 9.66 -4.86
N ILE A 188 15.24 9.39 -5.06
CA ILE A 188 14.50 8.33 -4.38
C ILE A 188 14.55 7.06 -5.25
N GLY A 189 15.02 5.95 -4.69
CA GLY A 189 15.15 4.68 -5.40
C GLY A 189 13.95 3.77 -5.19
N TYR A 190 13.31 3.92 -4.03
CA TYR A 190 12.02 3.31 -3.75
C TYR A 190 11.17 4.18 -2.83
N ALA A 191 9.88 3.91 -2.78
CA ALA A 191 8.99 4.43 -1.75
C ALA A 191 8.01 3.34 -1.32
N ILE A 192 7.61 3.35 -0.06
CA ILE A 192 6.62 2.44 0.50
C ILE A 192 5.42 3.25 0.98
N TRP A 193 4.25 2.83 0.52
CA TRP A 193 2.99 3.17 1.16
C TRP A 193 2.17 1.90 1.36
N ALA A 194 1.23 1.94 2.29
CA ALA A 194 0.41 0.78 2.59
C ALA A 194 -0.98 1.19 3.06
N HIS A 195 -1.97 0.36 2.70
CA HIS A 195 -3.22 0.24 3.44
C HIS A 195 -2.89 -0.59 4.70
N ALA A 196 -2.26 0.09 5.66
CA ALA A 196 -1.59 -0.53 6.80
C ALA A 196 -2.58 -1.24 7.74
N GLY A 197 -3.82 -0.75 7.84
CA GLY A 197 -4.90 -1.41 8.57
C GLY A 197 -5.17 -2.84 8.09
N ASP A 198 -4.96 -3.11 6.79
CA ASP A 198 -5.18 -4.40 6.16
C ASP A 198 -3.89 -5.18 5.88
N THR A 199 -2.76 -4.71 6.43
CA THR A 199 -1.41 -5.27 6.19
C THR A 199 -1.13 -5.42 4.68
N HIS A 200 -1.53 -4.42 3.90
CA HIS A 200 -1.41 -4.41 2.45
C HIS A 200 -0.42 -3.34 2.00
N ILE A 201 0.73 -3.79 1.49
CA ILE A 201 1.90 -2.96 1.21
C ILE A 201 2.13 -2.78 -0.29
N HIS A 202 2.41 -1.54 -0.66
CA HIS A 202 2.92 -1.10 -1.95
C HIS A 202 4.37 -0.62 -1.83
N LEU A 203 5.31 -1.54 -1.97
CA LEU A 203 6.71 -1.23 -2.26
C LEU A 203 6.83 -0.83 -3.73
N ASN A 204 7.35 0.35 -4.00
CA ASN A 204 7.52 0.87 -5.35
C ASN A 204 9.00 1.12 -5.63
N LEU A 205 9.63 0.23 -6.41
CA LEU A 205 10.99 0.40 -6.89
C LEU A 205 11.01 1.25 -8.17
N ILE A 206 11.99 2.16 -8.27
CA ILE A 206 12.09 3.17 -9.33
C ILE A 206 13.43 3.01 -10.08
N PRO A 207 13.50 2.11 -11.08
CA PRO A 207 14.69 1.92 -11.91
C PRO A 207 15.01 3.12 -12.79
N ARG A 208 16.29 3.33 -13.08
CA ARG A 208 16.82 4.37 -13.96
C ARG A 208 17.16 3.85 -15.36
N ASP A 209 17.51 2.57 -15.45
CA ASP A 209 17.87 1.89 -16.69
C ASP A 209 17.38 0.43 -16.71
N GLU A 210 17.69 -0.28 -17.78
CA GLU A 210 17.28 -1.67 -17.98
C GLU A 210 17.98 -2.64 -17.01
N ILE A 211 19.23 -2.33 -16.61
CA ILE A 211 20.01 -3.16 -15.68
C ILE A 211 19.34 -3.14 -14.30
N GLU A 212 19.03 -1.94 -13.81
CA GLU A 212 18.28 -1.76 -12.56
C GLU A 212 16.87 -2.35 -12.65
N THR A 213 16.22 -2.25 -13.80
CA THR A 213 14.89 -2.85 -14.02
C THR A 213 14.94 -4.36 -13.83
N ASN A 214 15.96 -5.03 -14.36
CA ASN A 214 16.11 -6.47 -14.22
C ASN A 214 16.49 -6.88 -12.77
N TYR A 215 17.28 -6.08 -12.08
CA TYR A 215 17.55 -6.29 -10.66
C TYR A 215 16.28 -6.11 -9.79
N ALA A 216 15.51 -5.05 -10.04
CA ALA A 216 14.23 -4.79 -9.36
C ALA A 216 13.25 -5.97 -9.53
N LYS A 217 13.15 -6.55 -10.75
CA LYS A 217 12.34 -7.76 -10.97
C LYS A 217 12.82 -8.96 -10.15
N THR A 218 14.13 -9.11 -9.97
CA THR A 218 14.69 -10.19 -9.15
C THR A 218 14.28 -10.03 -7.68
N LEU A 219 14.31 -8.80 -7.14
CA LEU A 219 13.81 -8.50 -5.79
C LEU A 219 12.31 -8.72 -5.68
N PHE A 220 11.57 -8.28 -6.69
CA PHE A 220 10.12 -8.46 -6.77
C PHE A 220 9.72 -9.94 -6.71
N LEU A 221 10.40 -10.82 -7.44
CA LEU A 221 10.19 -12.27 -7.38
C LEU A 221 10.55 -12.86 -6.01
N LYS A 222 11.60 -12.39 -5.35
CA LYS A 222 11.90 -12.80 -3.96
C LYS A 222 10.77 -12.39 -3.02
N PHE A 223 10.24 -11.18 -3.20
CA PHE A 223 9.17 -10.67 -2.35
C PHE A 223 7.87 -11.44 -2.55
N ILE A 224 7.49 -11.76 -3.80
CA ILE A 224 6.36 -12.65 -4.12
C ILE A 224 6.44 -13.96 -3.33
N LYS A 225 7.60 -14.63 -3.36
CA LYS A 225 7.78 -15.91 -2.65
C LYS A 225 7.54 -15.75 -1.16
N LYS A 226 8.13 -14.72 -0.56
CA LYS A 226 7.97 -14.42 0.87
C LYS A 226 6.52 -14.09 1.23
N THR A 227 5.84 -13.29 0.43
CA THR A 227 4.40 -13.01 0.62
C THR A 227 3.57 -14.30 0.63
N VAL A 228 3.82 -15.21 -0.32
CA VAL A 228 3.11 -16.49 -0.39
C VAL A 228 3.47 -17.39 0.80
N GLU A 229 4.74 -17.46 1.20
CA GLU A 229 5.20 -18.22 2.38
C GLU A 229 4.50 -17.75 3.67
N LEU A 230 4.20 -16.45 3.78
CA LEU A 230 3.45 -15.86 4.89
C LEU A 230 1.92 -16.05 4.78
N GLY A 231 1.44 -16.81 3.79
CA GLY A 231 0.01 -17.03 3.56
C GLY A 231 -0.71 -15.80 2.97
N GLY A 232 0.03 -14.90 2.35
CA GLY A 232 -0.47 -13.66 1.77
C GLY A 232 -1.03 -13.79 0.34
N SER A 233 -1.44 -12.62 -0.19
CA SER A 233 -1.88 -12.43 -1.58
C SER A 233 -0.92 -11.49 -2.31
N ILE A 234 -0.57 -11.85 -3.55
CA ILE A 234 0.29 -11.05 -4.44
C ILE A 234 -0.48 -10.07 -5.35
N ALA A 235 -1.80 -10.00 -5.19
CA ALA A 235 -2.68 -9.12 -5.96
C ALA A 235 -3.92 -8.79 -5.12
N ALA A 236 -3.75 -7.89 -4.15
CA ALA A 236 -4.81 -7.50 -3.24
C ALA A 236 -5.88 -6.64 -3.95
N GLU A 237 -5.49 -5.60 -4.70
CA GLU A 237 -6.44 -4.64 -5.26
C GLU A 237 -6.47 -4.59 -6.80
N HIS A 238 -5.30 -4.48 -7.43
CA HIS A 238 -5.20 -4.14 -8.85
C HIS A 238 -5.28 -5.38 -9.76
N GLY A 239 -5.38 -6.57 -9.17
CA GLY A 239 -5.24 -7.83 -9.90
C GLY A 239 -3.87 -7.98 -10.55
N LEU A 240 -3.71 -8.94 -11.45
CA LEU A 240 -2.42 -9.21 -12.10
C LEU A 240 -2.32 -8.59 -13.50
N GLY A 241 -3.38 -8.64 -14.31
CA GLY A 241 -3.43 -8.00 -15.62
C GLY A 241 -2.34 -8.46 -16.60
N LYS A 242 -2.28 -7.81 -17.78
CA LYS A 242 -1.25 -8.04 -18.82
C LYS A 242 0.09 -7.35 -18.51
N LYS A 243 0.08 -6.35 -17.62
CA LYS A 243 1.19 -5.39 -17.45
C LYS A 243 2.16 -5.74 -16.33
N LYS A 244 1.84 -6.68 -15.43
CA LYS A 244 2.83 -7.16 -14.46
C LYS A 244 3.78 -8.10 -15.19
N PHE A 245 5.05 -7.71 -15.23
CA PHE A 245 6.16 -8.22 -16.05
C PHE A 245 6.42 -9.75 -15.95
N ASP A 246 5.64 -10.44 -15.12
CA ASP A 246 5.83 -11.80 -14.62
C ASP A 246 4.53 -12.39 -14.02
N GLY A 247 3.35 -11.89 -14.42
CA GLY A 247 2.05 -12.32 -13.84
C GLY A 247 1.85 -13.84 -13.80
N LYS A 248 2.45 -14.60 -14.73
CA LYS A 248 2.47 -16.07 -14.71
C LYS A 248 3.32 -16.66 -13.59
N ALA A 249 4.52 -16.13 -13.34
CA ALA A 249 5.39 -16.58 -12.25
C ALA A 249 4.74 -16.24 -10.90
N ALA A 250 4.15 -15.06 -10.79
CA ALA A 250 3.42 -14.63 -9.61
C ALA A 250 2.23 -15.57 -9.31
N LEU A 251 1.37 -15.84 -10.31
CA LEU A 251 0.29 -16.82 -10.19
C LEU A 251 0.79 -18.22 -9.84
N TYR A 252 1.89 -18.66 -10.44
CA TYR A 252 2.48 -19.96 -10.15
C TYR A 252 2.92 -20.06 -8.69
N TYR A 253 3.54 -19.02 -8.14
CA TYR A 253 3.89 -19.01 -6.72
C TYR A 253 2.64 -19.05 -5.84
N GLN A 254 1.60 -18.27 -6.16
CA GLN A 254 0.39 -18.19 -5.33
C GLN A 254 -0.47 -19.47 -5.36
N TYR A 255 -0.64 -20.07 -6.54
CA TYR A 255 -1.65 -21.13 -6.77
C TYR A 255 -1.04 -22.48 -7.19
N GLY A 256 0.27 -22.53 -7.45
CA GLY A 256 0.93 -23.70 -8.00
C GLY A 256 0.45 -24.04 -9.41
N GLN A 257 0.99 -25.15 -9.95
CA GLN A 257 0.57 -25.65 -11.26
C GLN A 257 -0.89 -26.12 -11.24
N GLU A 258 -1.31 -26.79 -10.18
CA GLU A 258 -2.67 -27.33 -10.06
C GLU A 258 -3.73 -26.21 -10.05
N GLY A 259 -3.52 -25.15 -9.27
CA GLY A 259 -4.45 -24.03 -9.23
C GLY A 259 -4.51 -23.29 -10.58
N LEU A 260 -3.37 -23.15 -11.27
CA LEU A 260 -3.33 -22.61 -12.63
C LEU A 260 -4.14 -23.47 -13.62
N ASP A 261 -4.02 -24.79 -13.53
CA ASP A 261 -4.77 -25.73 -14.37
C ASP A 261 -6.28 -25.66 -14.10
N GLN A 262 -6.69 -25.48 -12.84
CA GLN A 262 -8.09 -25.27 -12.47
C GLN A 262 -8.64 -23.95 -13.03
N ILE A 263 -7.90 -22.84 -12.91
CA ILE A 263 -8.30 -21.54 -13.49
C ILE A 263 -8.44 -21.69 -15.01
N LYS A 264 -7.51 -22.40 -15.67
CA LYS A 264 -7.55 -22.67 -17.12
C LYS A 264 -8.75 -23.53 -17.50
N ALA A 265 -9.05 -24.58 -16.75
CA ALA A 265 -10.21 -25.44 -16.97
C ALA A 265 -11.51 -24.63 -16.87
N MET A 266 -11.64 -23.78 -15.85
CA MET A 266 -12.81 -22.90 -15.68
C MET A 266 -12.94 -21.90 -16.83
N LYS A 267 -11.82 -21.30 -17.29
CA LYS A 267 -11.80 -20.38 -18.43
C LYS A 267 -12.31 -21.06 -19.69
N LEU A 268 -11.82 -22.26 -20.00
CA LEU A 268 -12.22 -22.99 -21.21
C LEU A 268 -13.65 -23.54 -21.12
N ALA A 269 -14.18 -23.79 -19.93
CA ALA A 269 -15.58 -24.16 -19.73
C ALA A 269 -16.54 -23.00 -20.06
N ILE A 270 -16.16 -21.76 -19.73
CA ILE A 270 -16.99 -20.56 -19.93
C ILE A 270 -16.77 -19.94 -21.33
N ASP A 271 -15.53 -19.93 -21.80
CA ASP A 271 -15.11 -19.31 -23.05
C ASP A 271 -14.25 -20.27 -23.86
N LYS A 272 -14.92 -21.26 -24.47
CA LYS A 272 -14.31 -22.36 -25.22
C LYS A 272 -13.36 -21.91 -26.34
N PHE A 273 -13.60 -20.73 -26.91
CA PHE A 273 -12.83 -20.19 -28.03
C PHE A 273 -11.75 -19.18 -27.59
N ASP A 274 -11.57 -18.97 -26.27
CA ASP A 274 -10.61 -18.04 -25.68
C ASP A 274 -10.68 -16.63 -26.28
N LEU A 275 -11.90 -16.10 -26.41
CA LEU A 275 -12.16 -14.78 -26.99
C LEU A 275 -12.08 -13.65 -25.95
N LEU A 276 -12.50 -13.92 -24.72
CA LEU A 276 -12.59 -12.93 -23.65
C LEU A 276 -11.22 -12.68 -23.02
N ASN A 277 -10.71 -11.47 -23.20
CA ASN A 277 -9.46 -10.97 -22.62
C ASN A 277 -8.27 -11.94 -22.76
N ARG A 278 -8.09 -12.47 -23.97
CA ARG A 278 -7.01 -13.39 -24.35
C ARG A 278 -5.62 -12.88 -23.97
N GLY A 279 -4.77 -13.77 -23.47
CA GLY A 279 -3.38 -13.50 -23.11
C GLY A 279 -3.21 -12.61 -21.87
N ASN A 280 -4.23 -12.54 -21.00
CA ASN A 280 -4.17 -11.79 -19.74
C ASN A 280 -3.52 -12.60 -18.63
N LEU A 281 -4.22 -13.61 -18.10
CA LEU A 281 -3.70 -14.52 -17.06
C LEU A 281 -3.47 -15.94 -17.60
N ILE A 282 -4.24 -16.32 -18.61
CA ILE A 282 -4.21 -17.62 -19.29
C ILE A 282 -4.06 -17.31 -20.78
N GLY A 283 -3.24 -18.11 -21.48
CA GLY A 283 -2.87 -17.89 -22.88
C GLY A 283 -1.38 -17.70 -23.06
#